data_AF-A0AAE0E3H1-F1
#
_entry.id   AF-A0AAE0E3H1-F1
#
_cell.length_a   1.000
_cell.length_b   1.000
_cell.length_c   1.000
_cell.angle_alpha   90.00
_cell.angle_beta   90.00
_cell.angle_gamma   90.00
#
_symmetry.space_group_name_H-M   'P 1'
#
loop_
_entity.id
_entity.type
_entity.pdbx_description
1 polymer ?
#
loop_
_entity_poly.entity_id
_entity_poly.type
_entity_poly.pdbx_seq_one_letter_code
_entity_poly.pdbx_strand_id
1 'polypeptide(L)'
;MARQPAANYNKISVETNVLKNHEMTRIVSEPGRWSPRKRRNYNLQDAVSRHSIQVFPKSWSAILLTFDNAGTWNIISDMRERAYQRQELYVSVFSPRKSLEEEYNIPDNAQP
;
A
#
# COMPACT_ATOMS: atom_id res chain seq x y z
N MET A 1 -16.76 -28.40 -5.94
CA MET A 1 -16.23 -27.14 -5.37
C MET A 1 -16.29 -26.07 -6.45
N ALA A 2 -17.14 -25.04 -6.27
CA ALA A 2 -17.24 -23.95 -7.24
C ALA A 2 -15.99 -23.07 -7.15
N ARG A 3 -15.28 -22.88 -8.27
CA ARG A 3 -14.26 -21.84 -8.38
C ARG A 3 -14.95 -20.49 -8.13
N GLN A 4 -14.49 -19.72 -7.14
CA GLN A 4 -14.88 -18.33 -7.02
C GLN A 4 -14.59 -17.63 -8.36
N PRO A 5 -15.53 -16.86 -8.93
CA PRO A 5 -15.25 -16.10 -10.13
C PRO A 5 -14.06 -15.18 -9.88
N ALA A 6 -13.13 -15.11 -10.84
CA ALA A 6 -11.98 -14.21 -10.77
C ALA A 6 -12.50 -12.82 -10.42
N ALA A 7 -12.08 -12.31 -9.28
CA ALA A 7 -12.67 -11.11 -8.76
C ALA A 7 -12.24 -9.92 -9.62
N ASN A 8 -13.20 -9.24 -10.24
CA ASN A 8 -12.99 -8.08 -11.10
C ASN A 8 -12.58 -6.85 -10.26
N TYR A 9 -11.44 -6.89 -9.59
CA TYR A 9 -10.86 -5.76 -8.87
C TYR A 9 -9.33 -5.82 -8.93
N ASN A 10 -8.69 -4.66 -8.85
CA ASN A 10 -7.26 -4.58 -8.61
C ASN A 10 -7.00 -4.62 -7.11
N LYS A 11 -6.17 -5.56 -6.63
CA LYS A 11 -5.74 -5.58 -5.24
C LYS A 11 -4.43 -4.80 -5.12
N ILE A 12 -4.37 -3.85 -4.20
CA ILE A 12 -3.14 -3.12 -3.86
C ILE A 12 -2.69 -3.58 -2.49
N SER A 13 -1.43 -3.99 -2.38
CA SER A 13 -0.80 -4.44 -1.14
C SER A 13 0.40 -3.55 -0.82
N VAL A 14 0.67 -3.37 0.47
CA VAL A 14 1.86 -2.67 0.94
C VAL A 14 2.82 -3.69 1.53
N GLU A 15 4.06 -3.64 1.06
CA GLU A 15 5.20 -4.40 1.56
C GLU A 15 6.24 -3.40 2.09
N THR A 16 6.95 -3.77 3.14
CA THR A 16 7.97 -2.91 3.75
C THR A 16 9.18 -3.75 4.12
N ASN A 17 10.37 -3.17 3.94
CA ASN A 17 11.63 -3.77 4.41
C ASN A 17 11.92 -3.39 5.88
N VAL A 18 10.93 -2.89 6.62
CA VAL A 18 11.06 -2.50 8.03
C VAL A 18 10.60 -3.64 8.94
N LEU A 19 11.26 -3.79 10.10
CA LEU A 19 10.98 -4.80 11.12
C LEU A 19 9.55 -4.77 11.70
N LYS A 20 8.85 -3.64 11.57
CA LYS A 20 7.48 -3.46 12.06
C LYS A 20 6.44 -3.76 10.99
N ASN A 21 5.38 -4.45 11.40
CA ASN A 21 4.17 -4.59 10.58
C ASN A 21 3.48 -3.22 10.50
N HIS A 22 3.28 -2.73 9.27
CA HIS A 22 2.60 -1.46 9.05
C HIS A 22 1.27 -1.68 8.35
N GLU A 23 0.31 -0.87 8.74
CA GLU A 23 -1.04 -0.96 8.25
C GLU A 23 -1.39 0.26 7.42
N MET A 24 -2.07 0.01 6.31
CA MET A 24 -2.63 1.03 5.44
C MET A 24 -4.10 1.22 5.77
N THR A 25 -4.50 2.45 6.04
CA THR A 25 -5.88 2.74 6.40
C THR A 25 -6.66 3.18 5.17
N ARG A 26 -7.69 2.43 4.79
CA ARG A 26 -8.57 2.84 3.67
C ARG A 26 -9.62 3.81 4.18
N ILE A 27 -9.53 5.07 3.74
CA ILE A 27 -10.42 6.15 4.20
C ILE A 27 -11.67 6.32 3.32
N VAL A 28 -11.63 5.94 2.04
CA VAL A 28 -12.82 5.95 1.16
C VAL A 28 -12.59 5.11 -0.09
N SER A 29 -13.67 4.63 -0.69
CA SER A 29 -13.68 4.09 -2.06
C SER A 29 -14.96 4.50 -2.75
N GLU A 30 -14.85 5.06 -3.96
CA GLU A 30 -16.00 5.54 -4.73
C GLU A 30 -15.84 5.26 -6.23
N PRO A 31 -16.95 5.02 -6.95
CA PRO A 31 -16.92 4.95 -8.40
C PRO A 31 -16.59 6.31 -9.04
N GLY A 32 -16.15 6.25 -10.30
CA GLY A 32 -15.83 7.40 -11.13
C GLY A 32 -14.41 7.92 -10.95
N ARG A 33 -14.21 9.19 -11.30
CA ARG A 33 -12.91 9.86 -11.20
C ARG A 33 -12.80 10.62 -9.88
N TRP A 34 -11.62 10.57 -9.26
CA TRP A 34 -11.31 11.39 -8.09
C TRP A 34 -11.37 12.89 -8.43
N SER A 35 -11.83 13.70 -7.48
CA SER A 35 -11.75 15.16 -7.54
C SER A 35 -11.55 15.74 -6.13
N PRO A 36 -10.92 16.93 -5.97
CA PRO A 36 -10.66 17.52 -4.65
C PRO A 36 -11.90 17.67 -3.77
N ARG A 37 -13.07 17.90 -4.36
CA ARG A 37 -14.36 18.03 -3.65
C ARG A 37 -14.74 16.77 -2.87
N LYS A 38 -14.29 15.59 -3.33
CA LYS A 38 -14.57 14.28 -2.72
C LYS A 38 -13.81 14.05 -1.42
N ARG A 39 -12.84 14.90 -1.05
CA ARG A 39 -12.16 14.85 0.26
C ARG A 39 -13.11 14.95 1.45
N ARG A 40 -14.28 15.58 1.27
CA ARG A 40 -15.32 15.66 2.32
C ARG A 40 -15.93 14.31 2.68
N ASN A 41 -15.78 13.31 1.81
CA ASN A 41 -16.32 11.96 2.00
C ASN A 41 -15.27 11.02 2.63
N TYR A 42 -14.11 11.55 3.03
CA TYR A 42 -13.07 10.75 3.64
C TYR A 42 -13.51 10.38 5.06
N ASN A 43 -13.55 9.09 5.34
CA ASN A 43 -13.66 8.63 6.71
C ASN A 43 -12.28 8.76 7.39
N LEU A 44 -12.16 9.73 8.28
CA LEU A 44 -10.94 9.95 9.07
C LEU A 44 -11.08 9.49 10.53
N GLN A 45 -12.25 8.99 10.93
CA GLN A 45 -12.57 8.73 12.34
C GLN A 45 -12.56 7.24 12.67
N ASP A 46 -13.15 6.40 11.82
CA ASP A 46 -13.32 4.95 12.06
C ASP A 46 -12.84 4.12 10.86
N ALA A 47 -11.88 4.64 10.11
CA ALA A 47 -11.32 3.91 8.97
C ALA A 47 -10.52 2.67 9.43
N VAL A 48 -10.73 1.56 8.72
CA VAL A 48 -10.13 0.26 9.07
C VAL A 48 -8.74 0.13 8.45
N SER A 49 -7.76 -0.13 9.31
CA SER A 49 -6.38 -0.44 8.94
C SER A 49 -6.25 -1.86 8.36
N ARG A 50 -5.57 -2.00 7.22
CA ARG A 50 -5.32 -3.27 6.51
C ARG A 50 -3.99 -3.22 5.77
N HIS A 51 -3.38 -4.37 5.48
CA HIS A 51 -2.16 -4.46 4.64
C HIS A 51 -2.47 -4.49 3.13
N SER A 52 -3.73 -4.72 2.76
CA SER A 52 -4.18 -4.71 1.36
C SER A 52 -5.58 -4.15 1.20
N ILE A 53 -5.83 -3.52 0.05
CA ILE A 53 -7.13 -2.97 -0.34
C ILE A 53 -7.54 -3.46 -1.72
N GLN A 54 -8.84 -3.51 -1.95
CA GLN A 54 -9.41 -3.84 -3.25
C GLN A 54 -9.93 -2.56 -3.90
N VAL A 55 -9.54 -2.32 -5.14
CA VAL A 55 -9.93 -1.18 -5.96
C VAL A 55 -10.74 -1.71 -7.14
N PHE A 56 -12.00 -1.31 -7.22
CA PHE A 56 -12.90 -1.79 -8.27
C PHE A 56 -12.65 -1.07 -9.62
N PRO A 57 -13.00 -1.67 -10.76
CA PRO A 57 -12.87 -1.06 -12.08
C PRO A 57 -13.63 0.26 -12.15
N LYS A 58 -13.04 1.26 -12.82
CA LYS A 58 -13.61 2.62 -12.96
C LYS A 58 -13.95 3.27 -11.61
N SER A 59 -13.24 2.90 -10.56
CA SER A 59 -13.36 3.47 -9.22
C SER A 59 -12.00 3.97 -8.74
N TRP A 60 -12.01 4.71 -7.64
CA TRP A 60 -10.82 5.14 -6.94
C TRP A 60 -10.97 4.86 -5.45
N SER A 61 -9.85 4.63 -4.78
CA SER A 61 -9.79 4.50 -3.33
C SER A 61 -8.72 5.46 -2.81
N ALA A 62 -8.99 6.09 -1.69
CA ALA A 62 -7.97 6.84 -0.96
C ALA A 62 -7.53 6.04 0.26
N ILE A 63 -6.23 6.12 0.50
CA ILE A 63 -5.53 5.48 1.60
C ILE A 63 -4.82 6.55 2.41
N LEU A 64 -4.74 6.33 3.71
CA LEU A 64 -3.92 7.09 4.62
C LEU A 64 -2.80 6.17 5.10
N LEU A 65 -1.56 6.66 4.96
CA LEU A 65 -0.35 6.00 5.40
C LEU A 65 0.36 6.92 6.38
N THR A 66 0.73 6.38 7.53
CA THR A 66 1.59 7.05 8.50
C THR A 66 3.00 6.51 8.30
N PHE A 67 3.90 7.34 7.78
CA PHE A 67 5.33 7.02 7.66
C PHE A 67 6.02 7.33 8.99
N ASP A 68 5.77 6.51 10.00
CA ASP A 68 6.32 6.64 11.34
C ASP A 68 7.68 5.93 11.51
N ASN A 69 8.10 5.14 10.53
CA ASN A 69 9.38 4.44 10.53
C ASN A 69 10.17 4.73 9.23
N ALA A 70 11.48 4.92 9.39
CA ALA A 70 12.40 5.06 8.25
C ALA A 70 12.62 3.73 7.54
N GLY A 71 12.89 3.82 6.24
CA GLY A 71 13.13 2.66 5.39
C GLY A 71 12.42 2.77 4.06
N THR A 72 12.46 1.67 3.30
CA THR A 72 11.86 1.59 1.97
C THR A 72 10.53 0.84 2.01
N TRP A 73 9.51 1.49 1.48
CA TRP A 73 8.14 1.00 1.36
C TRP A 73 7.84 0.70 -0.09
N ASN A 74 7.28 -0.47 -0.36
CA ASN A 74 6.86 -0.89 -1.68
C ASN A 74 5.34 -1.05 -1.72
N ILE A 75 4.67 -0.30 -2.59
CA ILE A 75 3.24 -0.40 -2.81
C ILE A 75 3.03 -1.10 -4.15
N ILE A 76 2.50 -2.32 -4.11
CA ILE A 76 2.40 -3.19 -5.28
C ILE A 76 0.95 -3.51 -5.64
N SER A 77 0.69 -3.67 -6.93
CA SER A 77 -0.54 -4.27 -7.43
C SER A 77 -0.42 -5.80 -7.43
N ASP A 78 -1.24 -6.45 -6.61
CA ASP A 78 -1.33 -7.91 -6.44
C ASP A 78 -2.36 -8.52 -7.41
N MET A 79 -2.26 -8.16 -8.69
CA MET A 79 -3.06 -8.77 -9.76
C MET A 79 -2.24 -9.85 -10.48
N ARG A 80 -2.54 -11.12 -10.20
CA ARG A 80 -1.87 -12.28 -10.85
C ARG A 80 -1.93 -12.25 -12.38
N GLU A 81 -3.04 -11.78 -12.96
CA GLU A 81 -3.26 -11.71 -14.41
C GLU A 81 -2.47 -10.58 -15.08
N ARG A 82 -2.02 -9.58 -14.30
CA ARG A 82 -1.14 -8.49 -14.74
C ARG A 82 0.25 -8.59 -14.11
N ALA A 83 0.62 -9.75 -13.58
CA ALA A 83 1.91 -9.95 -12.92
C ALA A 83 3.12 -9.64 -13.85
N TYR A 84 2.93 -9.68 -15.16
CA TYR A 84 3.95 -9.27 -16.15
C TYR A 84 4.11 -7.74 -16.28
N GLN A 85 3.13 -6.96 -15.83
CA GLN A 85 3.17 -5.50 -15.75
C GLN A 85 2.94 -5.09 -14.30
N ARG A 86 3.87 -5.49 -13.42
CA ARG A 86 3.82 -5.07 -12.02
C ARG A 86 3.81 -3.54 -11.98
N GLN A 87 2.76 -2.99 -11.38
CA GLN A 87 2.70 -1.59 -11.02
C GLN A 87 3.19 -1.50 -9.58
N GLU A 88 4.37 -0.92 -9.41
CA GLU A 88 5.05 -0.80 -8.13
C GLU A 88 5.40 0.67 -7.90
N LEU A 89 5.19 1.13 -6.66
CA LEU A 89 5.59 2.44 -6.20
C LEU A 89 6.48 2.27 -4.97
N TYR A 90 7.71 2.74 -5.09
CA TYR A 90 8.67 2.75 -4.00
C TYR A 90 8.67 4.12 -3.32
N VAL A 91 8.60 4.12 -1.99
CA VAL A 91 8.71 5.31 -1.15
C VAL A 91 9.85 5.09 -0.16
N SER A 92 10.84 5.98 -0.17
CA SER A 92 11.94 5.96 0.79
C SER A 92 11.72 7.05 1.83
N VAL A 93 11.70 6.66 3.10
CA VAL A 93 11.56 7.56 4.25
C VAL A 93 12.91 7.62 4.95
N PHE A 94 13.54 8.80 4.92
CA PHE A 94 14.85 8.99 5.53
C PHE A 94 14.73 9.37 7.01
N SER A 95 15.42 8.64 7.89
CA SER A 95 15.62 9.05 9.28
C SER A 95 17.02 9.65 9.44
N PRO A 96 17.14 10.81 10.11
CA PRO A 96 18.44 11.35 10.48
C PRO A 96 19.17 10.49 11.53
N ARG A 97 18.47 9.57 12.20
CA ARG A 97 19.06 8.60 13.13
C ARG A 97 19.09 7.23 12.45
N LYS A 98 20.27 6.78 12.03
CA LYS A 98 20.45 5.39 11.55
C LYS A 98 20.41 4.44 12.75
N SER A 99 19.21 4.01 13.16
CA SER A 99 19.03 3.01 14.20
C SER A 99 18.51 1.70 13.62
N LEU A 100 19.05 0.58 14.11
CA LEU A 100 18.65 -0.79 13.78
C LEU A 100 17.19 -1.12 14.13
N GLU A 101 16.52 -0.28 14.91
CA GLU A 101 15.08 -0.42 15.21
C GLU A 101 14.19 0.07 14.06
N GLU A 102 14.72 0.90 13.17
CA GLU A 102 13.95 1.56 12.09
C GLU A 102 14.17 0.86 10.74
N GLU A 103 15.39 0.44 10.42
CA GLU A 103 15.71 -0.17 9.13
C GLU A 103 16.59 -1.42 9.30
N TYR A 104 16.32 -2.47 8.51
CA TYR A 104 17.26 -3.59 8.40
C TYR A 104 18.57 -3.09 7.81
N ASN A 105 19.69 -3.48 8.42
CA ASN A 105 20.99 -3.28 7.78
C ASN A 105 21.00 -3.97 6.41
N ILE A 106 21.61 -3.30 5.44
CA ILE A 106 21.99 -3.93 4.17
C ILE A 106 22.79 -5.19 4.54
N PRO A 107 22.38 -6.39 4.11
CA PRO A 107 23.08 -7.60 4.48
C PRO A 107 24.51 -7.56 3.93
N ASP A 108 25.47 -8.04 4.72
CA ASP A 108 26.91 -7.94 4.41
C ASP A 108 27.31 -8.60 3.08
N ASN A 109 26.41 -9.38 2.47
CA ASN A 109 26.58 -10.04 1.18
C ASN A 109 25.98 -9.28 -0.01
N ALA A 110 25.44 -8.07 0.18
CA ALA A 110 24.98 -7.24 -0.92
C ALA A 110 26.20 -6.79 -1.74
N GLN A 111 26.44 -7.47 -2.87
CA GLN A 111 27.47 -7.02 -3.82
C GLN A 111 26.97 -5.77 -4.56
N PRO A 112 27.86 -4.79 -4.82
CA PRO A 112 27.53 -3.56 -5.53
C PRO A 112 27.16 -3.78 -6.99
#